data_AF-A0A2H0DTG7-F1
#
_entry.id   AF-A0A2H0DTG7-F1
#
_cell.length_a   1.000
_cell.length_b   1.000
_cell.length_c   1.000
_cell.angle_alpha   90.00
_cell.angle_beta   90.00
_cell.angle_gamma   90.00
#
_symmetry.space_group_name_H-M   'P 1'
#
loop_
_entity.id
_entity.type
_entity.pdbx_description
1 polymer ?
#
loop_
_entity_poly.entity_id
_entity_poly.type
_entity_poly.pdbx_seq_one_letter_code
_entity_poly.pdbx_strand_id
1 'polypeptide(L)'
;MMVNGVRGSGQIIGEVHNQSDKTLTVKLADGSSKIILLGSSTLLIKSESFSLADISVGTKVRIFGQTNPDGSVTAQNIQIDPQIRVATPSALPSN
;
A
#
# COMPACT_ATOMS: atom_id res chain seq x y z
N MET A 1 33.63 5.53 23.35
CA MET A 1 33.45 4.93 22.02
C MET A 1 31.95 4.90 21.73
N MET A 2 31.45 5.80 20.88
CA MET A 2 30.02 5.92 20.55
C MET A 2 29.69 4.91 19.45
N VAL A 3 28.86 3.90 19.73
CA VAL A 3 28.24 3.09 18.67
C VAL A 3 27.07 3.88 18.10
N ASN A 4 27.35 4.65 17.05
CA ASN A 4 26.32 5.27 16.25
C ASN A 4 25.62 4.17 15.45
N GLY A 5 24.70 3.47 16.11
CA GLY A 5 23.78 2.54 15.47
C GLY A 5 22.91 3.34 14.53
N VAL A 6 23.39 3.54 13.30
CA VAL A 6 22.57 3.89 12.16
C VAL A 6 21.50 2.80 12.09
N ARG A 7 20.37 3.08 12.72
CA ARG A 7 19.10 2.42 12.48
C ARG A 7 18.83 2.70 11.01
N GLY A 8 19.35 1.83 10.15
CA GLY A 8 19.08 1.90 8.72
C GLY A 8 17.58 2.02 8.59
N SER A 9 17.12 3.10 7.99
CA SER A 9 15.76 3.21 7.49
C SER A 9 15.55 1.96 6.64
N GLY A 10 14.84 0.97 7.17
CA GLY A 10 14.72 -0.38 6.61
C GLY A 10 13.87 -0.44 5.34
N GLN A 11 13.87 0.63 4.56
CA GLN A 11 13.16 0.72 3.30
C GLN A 11 14.04 0.12 2.22
N ILE A 12 13.56 -0.98 1.64
CA ILE A 12 14.16 -1.64 0.50
C ILE A 12 13.36 -1.20 -0.72
N ILE A 13 14.04 -0.62 -1.71
CA ILE A 13 13.45 -0.24 -3.00
C ILE A 13 14.14 -1.08 -4.07
N GLY A 14 13.36 -1.83 -4.85
CA GLY A 14 13.90 -2.70 -5.88
C GLY A 14 12.79 -3.46 -6.61
N GLU A 15 13.22 -4.34 -7.51
CA GLU A 15 12.35 -5.17 -8.34
C GLU A 15 12.27 -6.59 -7.77
N VAL A 16 11.07 -7.17 -7.72
CA VAL A 16 10.89 -8.54 -7.23
C VAL A 16 11.36 -9.53 -8.31
N HIS A 17 12.40 -10.29 -8.01
CA HIS A 17 12.93 -11.33 -8.91
C HIS A 17 12.37 -12.71 -8.61
N ASN A 18 12.04 -12.99 -7.34
CA ASN A 18 11.45 -14.26 -6.93
C ASN A 18 10.53 -14.05 -5.72
N GLN A 19 9.50 -14.87 -5.56
CA GLN A 19 8.60 -14.87 -4.40
C GLN A 19 8.25 -16.30 -3.98
N SER A 20 8.07 -16.49 -2.68
CA SER A 20 7.60 -17.71 -2.02
C SER A 20 6.69 -17.33 -0.86
N ASP A 21 6.03 -18.29 -0.20
CA ASP A 21 4.97 -18.06 0.80
C ASP A 21 5.39 -17.15 1.97
N LYS A 22 6.68 -17.14 2.30
CA LYS A 22 7.23 -16.35 3.42
C LYS A 22 8.45 -15.53 3.04
N THR A 23 8.85 -15.53 1.76
CA THR A 23 10.05 -14.84 1.32
C THR A 23 9.86 -14.12 0.00
N LEU A 24 10.51 -12.96 -0.13
CA LEU A 24 10.56 -12.17 -1.35
C LEU A 24 12.04 -11.94 -1.70
N THR A 25 12.46 -12.26 -2.91
CA THR A 25 13.80 -11.91 -3.39
C THR A 25 13.68 -10.65 -4.23
N VAL A 26 14.28 -9.56 -3.75
CA VAL A 26 14.26 -8.25 -4.42
C VAL A 26 15.64 -7.92 -4.93
N LYS A 27 15.74 -7.60 -6.22
CA LYS A 27 16.91 -7.04 -6.87
C LYS A 27 16.93 -5.53 -6.63
N LEU A 28 18.01 -5.05 -6.04
CA LEU A 28 18.22 -3.63 -5.76
C LEU A 28 18.77 -2.92 -7.00
N ALA A 29 18.70 -1.59 -6.99
CA ALA A 29 19.23 -0.75 -8.06
C ALA A 29 20.76 -0.88 -8.25
N ASP A 30 21.49 -1.33 -7.22
CA ASP A 30 22.93 -1.61 -7.28
C ASP A 30 23.26 -2.96 -7.95
N GLY A 31 22.25 -3.71 -8.37
CA GLY A 31 22.39 -5.02 -9.01
C GLY A 31 22.48 -6.20 -8.04
N SER A 32 22.58 -5.95 -6.73
CA SER A 32 22.55 -6.99 -5.70
C SER A 32 21.14 -7.49 -5.42
N SER A 33 21.02 -8.68 -4.83
CA SER A 33 19.73 -9.27 -4.44
C SER A 33 19.65 -9.39 -2.92
N LYS A 34 18.48 -9.08 -2.35
CA LYS A 34 18.18 -9.31 -0.94
C LYS A 34 16.97 -10.23 -0.80
N ILE A 35 17.00 -11.08 0.22
CA ILE A 35 15.88 -11.92 0.63
C ILE A 35 15.16 -11.23 1.78
N ILE A 36 13.87 -10.96 1.59
CA ILE A 36 12.97 -10.32 2.54
C ILE A 36 12.11 -11.42 3.14
N LEU A 37 12.04 -11.49 4.47
CA LEU A 37 11.14 -12.41 5.16
C LEU A 37 9.81 -11.72 5.41
N LEU A 38 8.72 -12.37 4.98
CA LEU A 38 7.35 -11.92 5.21
C LEU A 38 6.84 -12.60 6.49
N GLY A 39 6.39 -11.79 7.44
CA GLY A 39 5.74 -12.25 8.67
C GLY A 39 4.22 -12.20 8.55
N SER A 40 3.52 -12.78 9.52
CA SER A 40 2.04 -12.71 9.60
C SER A 40 1.49 -11.29 9.75
N SER A 41 2.32 -10.36 10.23
CA SER A 41 1.97 -8.93 10.36
C SER A 41 2.39 -8.09 9.13
N THR A 42 2.94 -8.70 8.07
CA THR A 42 3.37 -7.94 6.89
C THR A 42 2.16 -7.50 6.07
N LEU A 43 1.96 -6.19 5.96
CA LEU A 43 0.91 -5.60 5.15
C LEU A 43 1.37 -5.48 3.69
N LEU A 44 0.74 -6.23 2.79
CA LEU A 44 0.98 -6.13 1.35
C LEU A 44 -0.02 -5.12 0.75
N ILE A 45 0.48 -3.94 0.36
CA ILE A 45 -0.30 -2.90 -0.30
C ILE A 45 0.11 -2.88 -1.77
N LYS A 46 -0.86 -3.06 -2.67
CA LYS A 46 -0.69 -2.83 -4.10
C LYS A 46 -1.35 -1.51 -4.45
N SER A 47 -0.60 -0.61 -5.07
CA SER A 47 -1.17 0.56 -5.73
C SER A 47 -1.59 0.16 -7.14
N GLU A 48 -2.87 0.33 -7.44
CA GLU A 48 -3.43 0.11 -8.77
C GLU A 48 -4.20 1.37 -9.19
N SER A 49 -4.13 1.73 -10.46
CA SER A 49 -4.92 2.82 -11.01
C SER A 49 -6.38 2.38 -11.09
N PHE A 50 -7.25 3.01 -10.31
CA PHE A 50 -8.69 2.85 -10.38
C PHE A 50 -9.31 4.08 -11.04
N SER A 51 -10.47 3.91 -11.65
CA SER A 51 -11.25 5.02 -12.17
C SER A 51 -12.18 5.58 -11.08
N LEU A 52 -12.67 6.81 -11.25
CA LEU A 52 -13.66 7.37 -10.32
C LEU A 52 -14.96 6.53 -10.27
N ALA A 53 -15.27 5.79 -11.34
CA ALA A 53 -16.43 4.91 -11.40
C ALA A 53 -16.31 3.70 -10.44
N ASP A 54 -15.09 3.30 -10.09
CA ASP A 54 -14.84 2.22 -9.14
C ASP A 54 -14.99 2.68 -7.67
N ILE A 55 -15.07 4.00 -7.44
CA ILE A 55 -15.22 4.57 -6.11
C ILE A 55 -16.70 4.68 -5.77
N SER A 56 -17.19 3.74 -4.96
CA SER A 56 -18.53 3.80 -4.40
C SER A 56 -18.62 4.75 -3.20
N VAL A 57 -19.75 5.43 -3.05
CA VAL A 57 -20.05 6.21 -1.84
C VAL A 57 -19.95 5.30 -0.61
N GLY A 58 -19.25 5.75 0.43
CA GLY A 58 -18.94 4.96 1.63
C GLY A 58 -17.55 4.33 1.63
N THR A 59 -16.83 4.38 0.51
CA THR A 59 -15.43 3.96 0.44
C THR A 59 -14.55 4.93 1.25
N LYS A 60 -13.70 4.39 2.11
CA LYS A 60 -12.69 5.21 2.80
C LYS A 60 -11.53 5.48 1.87
N VAL A 61 -11.29 6.76 1.63
CA VAL A 61 -10.19 7.24 0.78
C VAL A 61 -9.27 8.13 1.60
N ARG A 62 -7.97 8.10 1.28
CA ARG A 62 -7.01 9.14 1.67
C ARG A 62 -6.73 10.01 0.46
N ILE A 63 -6.93 11.31 0.63
CA ILE A 63 -6.70 12.30 -0.41
C ILE A 63 -5.46 13.08 -0.03
N PHE A 64 -4.45 13.04 -0.90
CA PHE A 64 -3.28 13.90 -0.83
C PHE A 64 -3.44 14.99 -1.87
N GLY A 65 -3.41 16.24 -1.43
CA GLY A 65 -3.70 17.38 -2.29
C GLY A 65 -3.43 18.70 -1.57
N GLN A 66 -3.83 19.80 -2.22
CA GLN A 66 -3.76 21.12 -1.64
C GLN A 66 -5.14 21.59 -1.22
N THR A 67 -5.24 22.06 0.02
CA THR A 67 -6.43 22.78 0.50
C THR A 67 -6.41 24.19 -0.07
N ASN A 68 -7.49 24.56 -0.74
CA ASN A 68 -7.67 25.87 -1.35
C ASN A 68 -8.24 26.87 -0.33
N PRO A 69 -8.08 28.20 -0.57
CA PRO A 69 -8.56 29.24 0.35
C PRO A 69 -10.08 29.28 0.54
N ASP A 70 -10.84 28.71 -0.40
CA ASP A 70 -12.30 28.56 -0.35
C ASP A 70 -12.75 27.35 0.50
N GLY A 71 -11.80 26.57 1.04
CA GLY A 71 -12.06 25.36 1.82
C GLY A 71 -12.20 24.09 0.97
N SER A 72 -12.12 24.18 -0.35
CA SER A 72 -12.09 23.01 -1.24
C SER A 72 -10.70 22.34 -1.22
N VAL A 73 -10.60 21.10 -1.71
CA VAL A 73 -9.33 20.38 -1.81
C VAL A 73 -9.09 19.94 -3.26
N THR A 74 -7.99 20.39 -3.85
CA THR A 74 -7.51 19.90 -5.14
C THR A 74 -6.69 18.64 -4.92
N ALA A 75 -7.27 17.48 -5.22
CA ALA A 75 -6.62 16.19 -5.09
C ALA A 75 -5.50 16.02 -6.14
N GLN A 76 -4.30 15.66 -5.69
CA GLN A 76 -3.18 15.28 -6.57
C GLN A 76 -2.99 13.76 -6.60
N ASN A 77 -3.27 13.09 -5.48
CA ASN A 77 -3.18 11.65 -5.37
C ASN A 77 -4.27 11.13 -4.43
N ILE A 78 -4.98 10.09 -4.85
CA ILE A 78 -6.03 9.45 -4.04
C ILE A 78 -5.61 8.01 -3.80
N GLN A 79 -5.57 7.61 -2.54
CA GLN A 79 -5.30 6.23 -2.14
C GLN A 79 -6.54 5.65 -1.49
N ILE A 80 -7.10 4.61 -2.10
CA ILE A 80 -8.14 3.80 -1.47
C ILE A 80 -7.44 2.87 -0.48
N ASP A 81 -7.91 2.85 0.77
CA ASP A 81 -7.38 1.92 1.76
C ASP A 81 -8.10 0.56 1.61
N PRO A 82 -7.41 -0.51 1.18
CA PRO A 82 -8.05 -1.80 0.93
C PRO A 82 -8.49 -2.52 2.21
N GLN A 83 -8.16 -2.02 3.41
CA GLN A 83 -8.48 -2.71 4.67
C GLN A 83 -9.95 -2.62 5.07
N ILE A 84 -10.78 -1.90 4.32
CA ILE A 84 -12.23 -2.07 4.41
C ILE A 84 -12.69 -2.70 3.11
N ARG A 85 -12.48 -4.02 3.01
CA ARG A 85 -13.48 -4.83 2.33
C ARG A 85 -14.77 -4.55 3.06
N VAL A 86 -15.65 -3.73 2.47
CA VAL A 86 -17.06 -3.80 2.79
C VAL A 86 -17.39 -5.25 2.47
N ALA A 87 -17.44 -6.11 3.49
CA ALA A 87 -18.10 -7.37 3.36
C ALA A 87 -19.50 -6.98 2.89
N THR A 88 -19.76 -7.19 1.60
CA THR A 88 -21.12 -7.16 1.11
C THR A 88 -21.89 -8.05 2.09
N PRO A 89 -22.94 -7.56 2.76
CA PRO A 89 -23.83 -8.49 3.45
C PRO A 89 -24.26 -9.47 2.37
N SER A 90 -23.80 -10.71 2.50
CA SER A 90 -24.16 -11.82 1.63
C SER A 90 -25.63 -11.67 1.32
N ALA A 91 -25.94 -11.44 0.04
CA ALA A 91 -27.31 -11.23 -0.40
C ALA A 91 -28.20 -12.29 0.27
N LEU A 92 -29.23 -11.86 0.98
CA LEU A 92 -30.26 -12.74 1.51
C LEU A 92 -30.85 -13.46 0.27
N PRO A 93 -30.75 -14.79 0.14
CA PRO A 93 -31.60 -15.47 -0.82
C PRO A 93 -33.04 -15.39 -0.29
N SER A 94 -33.80 -14.41 -0.79
CA SER A 94 -35.25 -14.49 -0.79
C SER A 94 -35.66 -15.46 -1.90
N ASN A 95 -36.07 -16.67 -1.52
CA ASN A 95 -37.35 -17.28 -1.89
C ASN A 95 -37.42 -18.71 -1.35
#